data_AF-A0A967UI10-F1
#
_entry.id   AF-A0A967UI10-F1
#
_cell.length_a   1.000
_cell.length_b   1.000
_cell.length_c   1.000
_cell.angle_alpha   90.00
_cell.angle_beta   90.00
_cell.angle_gamma   90.00
#
_symmetry.space_group_name_H-M   'P 1'
#
loop_
_entity.id
_entity.type
_entity.pdbx_description
1 polymer ?
#
loop_
_entity_poly.entity_id
_entity_poly.type
_entity_poly.pdbx_seq_one_letter_code
_entity_poly.pdbx_strand_id
1 'polypeptide(L)' 'PDKVCDRISDAVVDTYLGADPLSRVAVETLSTTNRIVLAGEVRGPSSITREHLESVARKAVREIGYEQS' A
#
# COMPACT_ATOMS: atom_id res chain seq x y z
N PRO A 1 -2.35 -14.92 -1.22
CA PRO A 1 -3.35 -13.82 -1.29
C PRO A 1 -3.41 -13.01 0.01
N ASP A 2 -3.71 -13.66 1.14
CA ASP A 2 -3.82 -12.99 2.45
C ASP A 2 -2.53 -12.26 2.85
N LYS A 3 -1.40 -12.98 2.87
CA LYS A 3 -0.06 -12.40 3.09
C LYS A 3 0.37 -11.34 2.07
N VAL A 4 -0.26 -11.31 0.90
CA VAL A 4 -0.01 -10.27 -0.12
C VAL A 4 -0.73 -8.99 0.28
N CYS A 5 -1.97 -9.08 0.74
CA CYS A 5 -2.72 -7.96 1.29
C CYS A 5 -2.00 -7.36 2.51
N ASP A 6 -1.57 -8.21 3.46
CA ASP A 6 -0.80 -7.77 4.65
C ASP A 6 0.41 -6.94 4.22
N ARG A 7 1.19 -7.45 3.27
CA ARG A 7 2.43 -6.80 2.84
C ARG A 7 2.19 -5.46 2.13
N ILE A 8 1.10 -5.35 1.37
CA ILE A 8 0.70 -4.09 0.73
C ILE A 8 0.26 -3.07 1.80
N SER A 9 -0.56 -3.50 2.77
CA SER A 9 -0.98 -2.64 3.89
C SER A 9 0.23 -2.12 4.68
N ASP A 10 1.18 -2.99 5.01
CA ASP A 10 2.43 -2.62 5.68
C ASP A 10 3.23 -1.59 4.86
N ALA A 11 3.37 -1.81 3.55
CA ALA A 11 4.10 -0.89 2.68
C ALA A 11 3.45 0.51 2.63
N VAL A 12 2.12 0.58 2.70
CA VAL A 12 1.39 1.86 2.80
C VAL A 12 1.67 2.52 4.15
N VAL A 13 1.60 1.77 5.25
CA VAL A 13 1.94 2.27 6.60
C VAL A 13 3.37 2.82 6.64
N ASP A 14 4.33 2.05 6.13
CA ASP A 14 5.75 2.45 6.05
C ASP A 14 5.94 3.71 5.21
N THR A 15 5.22 3.86 4.11
CA THR A 15 5.28 5.04 3.25
C THR A 15 4.86 6.30 4.00
N TYR A 16 3.76 6.22 4.74
CA TYR A 16 3.26 7.36 5.53
C TYR A 16 4.15 7.66 6.74
N LEU A 17 4.51 6.64 7.53
CA LEU A 17 5.35 6.83 8.72
C LEU A 17 6.79 7.26 8.37
N GLY A 18 7.31 6.81 7.22
CA GLY A 18 8.60 7.24 6.71
C GLY A 18 8.62 8.70 6.24
N ALA A 19 7.49 9.23 5.76
CA ALA A 19 7.36 10.63 5.38
C ALA A 19 7.04 11.56 6.56
N ASP A 20 6.20 11.11 7.49
CA ASP A 20 5.86 11.82 8.72
C ASP A 20 5.58 10.80 9.85
N PRO A 21 6.43 10.72 10.88
CA PRO A 21 6.25 9.82 12.01
C PRO A 21 4.96 10.03 12.82
N LEU A 22 4.29 11.18 12.67
CA LEU A 22 3.00 11.47 13.33
C LEU A 22 1.79 11.08 12.48
N SER A 23 2.00 10.48 11.30
CA SER A 23 0.93 10.01 10.43
C SER A 23 0.05 8.98 11.15
N ARG A 24 -1.26 9.02 10.85
CA ARG A 24 -2.22 8.00 11.28
C ARG A 24 -2.74 7.28 10.05
N VAL A 25 -2.59 5.96 10.04
CA VAL A 25 -2.90 5.13 8.88
C VAL A 25 -3.70 3.94 9.37
N ALA A 26 -4.92 3.80 8.88
CA ALA A 26 -5.77 2.63 9.05
C ALA A 26 -6.22 2.21 7.65
N VAL A 27 -5.38 1.44 6.95
CA VAL A 27 -5.61 1.01 5.57
C VAL A 27 -5.69 -0.51 5.53
N GLU A 28 -6.72 -0.98 4.83
CA GLU A 28 -6.97 -2.38 4.54
C GLU A 28 -6.81 -2.64 3.04
N THR A 29 -6.25 -3.79 2.71
CA THR A 29 -6.04 -4.21 1.31
C THR A 29 -6.93 -5.39 0.97
N LEU A 30 -7.77 -5.22 -0.05
CA LEU A 30 -8.52 -6.31 -0.68
C LEU A 30 -7.90 -6.62 -2.04
N SER A 31 -7.64 -7.90 -2.33
CA SER A 31 -7.15 -8.33 -3.64
C SER A 31 -8.07 -9.39 -4.24
N THR A 32 -8.25 -9.29 -5.55
CA THR A 32 -8.93 -10.29 -6.39
C THR A 32 -8.26 -10.34 -7.76
N THR A 33 -8.76 -11.17 -8.67
CA THR A 33 -8.21 -11.33 -10.02
C THR A 33 -8.01 -9.97 -10.69
N ASN A 34 -6.75 -9.64 -10.99
CA ASN A 34 -6.31 -8.41 -11.65
C ASN A 34 -6.74 -7.10 -10.97
N ARG A 35 -7.03 -7.11 -9.67
CA ARG A 35 -7.48 -5.92 -8.96
C ARG A 35 -7.02 -5.89 -7.52
N ILE A 36 -6.53 -4.72 -7.12
CA ILE A 36 -6.22 -4.37 -5.73
C ILE A 36 -7.10 -3.18 -5.37
N VAL A 37 -7.66 -3.21 -4.16
CA VAL A 37 -8.41 -2.10 -3.56
C VAL A 37 -7.76 -1.78 -2.24
N LEU A 38 -7.29 -0.53 -2.09
CA LEU A 38 -6.88 0.04 -0.83
C LEU A 38 -8.07 0.82 -0.26
N ALA A 39 -8.48 0.51 0.96
CA ALA A 39 -9.60 1.17 1.62
C ALA A 39 -9.23 1.55 3.05
N GLY A 40 -9.83 2.61 3.58
CA GLY A 40 -9.60 3.05 4.96
C GLY A 40 -9.34 4.54 5.08
N GLU A 41 -8.70 4.93 6.17
CA GLU A 41 -8.49 6.32 6.55
C GLU A 41 -7.01 6.62 6.76
N VAL A 42 -6.58 7.79 6.25
CA VAL A 42 -5.21 8.27 6.40
C VAL A 42 -5.20 9.73 6.80
N ARG A 43 -4.25 10.08 7.67
CA ARG A 43 -3.86 11.46 7.97
C ARG A 43 -2.34 11.52 7.89
N GLY A 44 -1.84 12.24 6.90
CA GLY A 44 -0.41 12.37 6.64
C GLY A 44 -0.13 13.47 5.62
N PRO A 45 1.13 13.58 5.14
CA PRO A 45 1.55 14.66 4.26
C PRO A 45 0.88 14.57 2.88
N SER A 46 0.55 15.72 2.29
CA SER A 46 -0.08 15.82 0.96
C SER A 46 0.82 15.39 -0.20
N SER A 47 2.12 15.18 0.06
CA SER A 47 3.09 14.66 -0.89
C SER A 47 2.86 13.17 -1.23
N ILE A 48 2.12 12.44 -0.40
CA ILE A 48 1.72 11.05 -0.70
C ILE A 48 0.45 11.10 -1.55
N THR A 49 0.65 11.02 -2.87
CA THR A 49 -0.44 11.05 -3.85
C THR A 49 -0.98 9.65 -4.14
N ARG A 50 -2.10 9.57 -4.88
CA ARG A 50 -2.66 8.29 -5.31
C ARG A 50 -1.69 7.51 -6.20
N GLU A 51 -1.01 8.19 -7.11
CA GLU A 51 -0.04 7.58 -8.03
C GLU A 51 1.16 7.01 -7.28
N HIS A 52 1.59 7.68 -6.20
CA HIS A 52 2.62 7.16 -5.32
C HIS A 52 2.15 5.87 -4.62
N LEU A 53 0.94 5.86 -4.05
CA LEU A 53 0.37 4.66 -3.41
C LEU A 53 0.19 3.50 -4.39
N GLU A 54 -0.20 3.78 -5.64
CA GLU A 54 -0.26 2.76 -6.69
C GLU A 54 1.11 2.16 -6.99
N SER A 55 2.15 3.00 -7.08
CA SER A 55 3.53 2.53 -7.26
C SER A 55 4.01 1.67 -6.09
N VAL A 56 3.72 2.09 -4.85
CA VAL A 56 4.04 1.34 -3.63
C VAL A 56 3.37 -0.03 -3.64
N ALA A 57 2.06 -0.09 -3.92
CA ALA A 57 1.32 -1.35 -3.98
C ALA A 57 1.87 -2.28 -5.08
N ARG A 58 2.19 -1.75 -6.27
CA ARG A 58 2.79 -2.53 -7.37
C ARG A 58 4.19 -3.05 -7.00
N LYS A 59 5.00 -2.23 -6.33
CA LYS A 59 6.33 -2.62 -5.86
C LYS A 59 6.24 -3.73 -4.82
N ALA A 60 5.34 -3.60 -3.84
CA ALA A 60 5.10 -4.62 -2.83
C ALA A 60 4.70 -5.96 -3.46
N VAL A 61 3.81 -5.95 -4.47
CA VAL A 61 3.42 -7.17 -5.22
C VAL A 61 4.61 -7.79 -5.96
N ARG A 62 5.45 -7.00 -6.62
CA ARG A 62 6.65 -7.48 -7.32
C ARG A 62 7.67 -8.09 -6.38
N GLU A 63 7.91 -7.47 -5.22
CA GLU A 63 8.84 -7.96 -4.20
C GLU A 63 8.44 -9.34 -3.65
N ILE A 64 7.15 -9.69 -3.68
CA ILE A 64 6.64 -11.00 -3.26
C ILE A 64 6.83 -12.06 -4.37
N GLY A 65 7.21 -11.66 -5.59
CA GLY A 65 7.42 -12.56 -6.73
C GLY A 65 6.20 -12.76 -7.62
N TYR A 66 5.13 -11.98 -7.42
CA TYR A 66 4.02 -11.89 -8.40
C TYR A 66 4.38 -10.87 -9.48
N GLU A 67 5.35 -11.21 -10.32
CA GLU A 67 5.67 -10.46 -11.53
C GLU A 67 4.97 -11.13 -12.72
N GLN A 68 4.16 -10.36 -13.47
CA GLN A 68 3.75 -10.80 -14.79
C GLN A 68 4.89 -10.46 -15.75
N SER A 69 5.57 -11.51 -16.22
CA SER A 69 6.47 -11.48 -17.37
C SER A 69 5.71 -11.21 -18.66
#